data_AF-Q6K5I9-F1
#
_entry.id   AF-Q6K5I9-F1
#
_cell.length_a   1.000
_cell.length_b   1.000
_cell.length_c   1.000
_cell.angle_alpha   90.00
_cell.angle_beta   90.00
_cell.angle_gamma   90.00
#
_symmetry.space_group_name_H-M   'P 1'
#
loop_
_entity.id
_entity.type
_entity.pdbx_description
1 polymer ?
#
loop_
_entity_poly.entity_id
_entity_poly.type
_entity_poly.pdbx_seq_one_letter_code
_entity_poly.pdbx_strand_id
1 'polypeptide(L)'
;MPTPTRVGDGGVDDMMRGHRWWTTAQGWLLMARRGSPCTFLWDPFTGRRVRLPPDHDGTVLTAEGSHRRRCLLSCCGPMDPTSCTDLVIDLADPELWYCRPGDNHWVKLHQQPYQYRNPAHRDAIISFLRKFTAIDGKFYTELHTGNVGVLEFSPEVAEGN
;
A
#
# COMPACT_ATOMS: atom_id res chain seq x y z
N MET A 1 15.00 -23.76 14.72
CA MET A 1 14.85 -22.71 13.69
C MET A 1 13.65 -23.08 12.83
N PRO A 2 12.62 -22.23 12.67
CA PRO A 2 11.59 -22.50 11.67
C PRO A 2 12.22 -22.49 10.28
N THR A 3 12.03 -23.56 9.53
CA THR A 3 12.56 -23.72 8.17
C THR A 3 11.57 -23.07 7.21
N PRO A 4 11.98 -22.09 6.39
CA PRO A 4 11.10 -21.55 5.34
C PRO A 4 10.69 -22.68 4.42
N THR A 5 9.40 -23.02 4.40
CA THR A 5 8.87 -24.06 3.51
C THR A 5 8.29 -23.35 2.29
N ARG A 6 8.67 -23.79 1.08
CA ARG A 6 8.07 -23.29 -0.16
C ARG A 6 6.57 -23.63 -0.12
N VAL A 7 5.70 -22.64 -0.28
CA VAL A 7 4.26 -22.88 -0.40
C VAL A 7 4.01 -23.65 -1.71
N GLY A 8 3.13 -24.66 -1.68
CA GLY A 8 2.87 -25.66 -2.72
C GLY A 8 3.05 -25.23 -4.19
N ASP A 9 3.73 -26.09 -4.92
CA ASP A 9 4.73 -25.82 -5.97
C ASP A 9 4.18 -25.53 -7.39
N GLY A 10 3.06 -24.81 -7.52
CA GLY A 10 2.57 -24.40 -8.85
C GLY A 10 1.61 -23.22 -8.84
N GLY A 11 0.54 -23.29 -8.05
CA GLY A 11 -0.51 -22.26 -8.05
C GLY A 11 -0.05 -20.92 -7.49
N VAL A 12 0.75 -20.92 -6.41
CA VAL A 12 1.35 -19.70 -5.86
C VAL A 12 2.40 -19.12 -6.80
N ASP A 13 3.17 -19.99 -7.42
CA ASP A 13 4.25 -19.62 -8.30
C ASP A 13 3.72 -18.96 -9.59
N ASP A 14 2.64 -19.49 -10.15
CA ASP A 14 1.90 -18.88 -11.26
C ASP A 14 1.19 -17.58 -10.85
N MET A 15 0.64 -17.54 -9.64
CA MET A 15 0.06 -16.34 -9.06
C MET A 15 1.10 -15.22 -8.99
N MET A 16 2.30 -15.49 -8.49
CA MET A 16 3.37 -14.49 -8.40
C MET A 16 3.89 -14.08 -9.78
N ARG A 17 3.98 -15.00 -10.75
CA ARG A 17 4.41 -14.69 -12.13
C ARG A 17 3.44 -13.75 -12.87
N GLY A 18 2.14 -13.90 -12.65
CA GLY A 18 1.12 -13.07 -13.31
C GLY A 18 0.97 -11.66 -12.73
N HIS A 19 1.62 -11.35 -11.61
CA HIS A 19 1.34 -10.14 -10.83
C HIS A 19 2.63 -9.39 -10.45
N ARG A 20 2.48 -8.09 -10.21
CA ARG A 20 3.38 -7.32 -9.35
C ARG A 20 2.85 -7.40 -7.93
N TRP A 21 3.75 -7.35 -6.95
CA TRP A 21 3.36 -7.53 -5.56
C TRP A 21 4.23 -6.75 -4.58
N TRP A 22 3.63 -6.36 -3.46
CA TRP A 22 4.28 -5.66 -2.36
C TRP A 22 3.85 -6.26 -1.02
N THR A 23 4.80 -6.43 -0.11
CA THR A 23 4.55 -6.98 1.22
C THR A 23 4.02 -5.91 2.16
N THR A 24 3.03 -6.27 2.98
CA THR A 24 2.61 -5.48 4.13
C THR A 24 3.16 -6.11 5.42
N ALA A 25 3.30 -5.31 6.48
CA ALA A 25 3.79 -5.81 7.78
C ALA A 25 2.86 -6.86 8.40
N GLN A 26 1.59 -6.88 7.98
CA GLN A 26 0.53 -7.78 8.42
C GLN A 26 0.59 -9.16 7.73
N GLY A 27 1.50 -9.37 6.79
CA GLY A 27 1.64 -10.63 6.06
C GLY A 27 0.74 -10.78 4.84
N TRP A 28 0.00 -9.72 4.48
CA TRP A 28 -0.74 -9.66 3.22
C TRP A 28 0.16 -9.17 2.09
N LEU A 29 -0.16 -9.58 0.87
CA LEU A 29 0.47 -9.10 -0.35
C LEU A 29 -0.53 -8.21 -1.10
N LEU A 30 -0.15 -6.96 -1.37
CA LEU A 30 -0.85 -6.16 -2.35
C LEU A 30 -0.46 -6.67 -3.74
N MET A 31 -1.44 -7.10 -4.53
CA MET A 31 -1.24 -7.72 -5.84
C MET A 31 -1.83 -6.83 -6.92
N ALA A 32 -1.06 -6.60 -7.99
CA ALA A 32 -1.51 -5.93 -9.20
C ALA A 32 -1.28 -6.84 -10.41
N ARG A 33 -2.34 -7.19 -11.14
CA ARG A 33 -2.24 -8.10 -12.28
C ARG A 33 -1.50 -7.44 -13.45
N ARG A 34 -0.55 -8.14 -14.07
CA ARG A 34 0.14 -7.64 -15.26
C ARG A 34 -0.83 -7.56 -16.44
N GLY A 35 -0.83 -6.43 -17.16
CA GLY A 35 -1.72 -6.21 -18.31
C GLY A 35 -3.20 -6.02 -17.96
N SER A 36 -3.53 -5.75 -16.70
CA SER A 36 -4.90 -5.57 -16.23
C SER A 36 -4.92 -4.53 -15.09
N PRO A 37 -5.98 -3.72 -14.95
CA PRO A 37 -6.09 -2.77 -13.84
C PRO A 37 -6.45 -3.46 -12.52
N CYS A 38 -6.68 -4.78 -12.51
CA CYS A 38 -7.14 -5.49 -11.31
C CYS A 38 -6.09 -5.47 -10.20
N THR A 39 -6.52 -5.02 -9.02
CA THR A 39 -5.74 -5.04 -7.79
C THR A 39 -6.50 -5.76 -6.67
N PHE A 40 -5.77 -6.39 -5.75
CA PHE A 40 -6.35 -7.08 -4.60
C PHE A 40 -5.30 -7.35 -3.52
N LEU A 41 -5.74 -7.52 -2.27
CA LEU A 41 -4.93 -8.08 -1.21
C LEU A 41 -5.01 -9.61 -1.25
N TRP A 42 -3.87 -10.27 -1.04
CA TRP A 42 -3.75 -11.72 -1.04
C TRP A 42 -3.06 -12.22 0.22
N ASP A 43 -3.66 -13.21 0.86
CA ASP A 43 -3.04 -13.96 1.95
C ASP A 43 -2.37 -15.21 1.35
N PRO A 44 -1.04 -15.31 1.36
CA PRO A 44 -0.32 -16.45 0.79
C PRO A 44 -0.50 -17.75 1.58
N PHE A 45 -0.94 -17.69 2.84
CA PHE A 45 -1.11 -18.86 3.71
C PHE A 45 -2.49 -19.49 3.53
N THR A 46 -3.54 -18.66 3.40
CA THR A 46 -4.92 -19.16 3.24
C THR A 46 -5.41 -19.13 1.79
N GLY A 47 -4.71 -18.42 0.90
CA GLY A 47 -5.15 -18.17 -0.47
C GLY A 47 -6.27 -17.12 -0.58
N ARG A 48 -6.73 -16.56 0.54
CA ARG A 48 -7.84 -15.59 0.56
C ARG A 48 -7.48 -14.32 -0.21
N ARG A 49 -8.46 -13.78 -0.94
CA ARG A 49 -8.32 -12.55 -1.71
C ARG A 49 -9.35 -11.54 -1.26
N VAL A 50 -8.94 -10.28 -1.12
CA VAL A 50 -9.84 -9.15 -0.86
C VAL A 50 -9.67 -8.14 -1.97
N ARG A 51 -10.77 -7.85 -2.68
CA ARG A 51 -10.75 -6.98 -3.85
C ARG A 51 -10.47 -5.54 -3.42
N LEU A 52 -9.62 -4.88 -4.18
CA LEU A 52 -9.35 -3.44 -4.08
C LEU A 52 -9.81 -2.73 -5.35
N PRO A 53 -9.89 -1.39 -5.34
CA PRO A 53 -10.18 -0.62 -6.53
C PRO A 53 -9.20 -0.94 -7.68
N PRO A 54 -9.70 -1.01 -8.92
CA PRO A 54 -8.83 -1.12 -10.08
C PRO A 54 -7.90 0.12 -10.24
N ASP A 55 -6.64 -0.12 -10.61
CA ASP A 55 -5.67 0.92 -11.01
C ASP A 55 -5.89 1.27 -12.49
N HIS A 56 -7.03 1.89 -12.81
CA HIS A 56 -7.48 2.14 -14.19
C HIS A 56 -6.50 2.99 -15.00
N ASP A 57 -5.99 4.07 -14.40
CA ASP A 57 -5.07 5.00 -15.06
C ASP A 57 -3.63 4.48 -15.07
N GLY A 58 -3.40 3.36 -14.39
CA GLY A 58 -2.12 2.73 -14.23
C GLY A 58 -1.08 3.54 -13.49
N THR A 59 -1.53 4.51 -12.68
CA THR A 59 -0.67 5.48 -11.99
C THR A 59 -0.23 5.00 -10.62
N VAL A 60 -0.98 4.09 -9.99
CA VAL A 60 -0.75 3.72 -8.59
C VAL A 60 0.21 2.55 -8.46
N LEU A 61 -0.11 1.41 -9.06
CA LEU A 61 0.66 0.17 -8.92
C LEU A 61 1.37 -0.19 -10.21
N THR A 62 0.78 0.20 -11.34
CA THR A 62 1.24 -0.25 -12.64
C THR A 62 2.20 0.70 -13.37
N ALA A 63 2.42 1.90 -12.83
CA ALA A 63 3.37 2.88 -13.38
C ALA A 63 4.82 2.38 -13.32
N GLU A 64 5.65 2.91 -14.22
CA GLU A 64 7.11 2.68 -14.26
C GLU A 64 7.75 2.96 -12.89
N GLY A 65 8.82 2.22 -12.56
CA GLY A 65 9.49 2.40 -11.26
C GLY A 65 8.78 1.79 -10.04
N SER A 66 7.71 1.01 -10.25
CA SER A 66 6.87 0.40 -9.18
C SER A 66 7.62 -0.39 -8.09
N HIS A 67 8.86 -0.80 -8.34
CA HIS A 67 9.74 -1.44 -7.35
C HIS A 67 10.10 -0.52 -6.18
N ARG A 68 9.90 0.79 -6.31
CA ARG A 68 10.14 1.78 -5.25
C ARG A 68 8.92 2.06 -4.38
N ARG A 69 7.80 1.37 -4.64
CA ARG A 69 6.58 1.54 -3.85
C ARG A 69 6.66 0.74 -2.56
N ARG A 70 6.15 1.32 -1.49
CA ARG A 70 5.90 0.65 -0.22
C ARG A 70 4.40 0.59 0.01
N CYS A 71 3.93 -0.53 0.51
CA CYS A 71 2.51 -0.74 0.80
C CYS A 71 2.34 -1.01 2.28
N LEU A 72 1.39 -0.32 2.88
CA LEU A 72 1.10 -0.37 4.31
C LEU A 72 -0.40 -0.63 4.48
N LEU A 73 -0.75 -1.62 5.28
CA LEU A 73 -2.14 -1.92 5.59
C LEU A 73 -2.43 -1.43 7.01
N SER A 74 -3.50 -0.67 7.19
CA SER A 74 -3.77 -0.02 8.48
C SER A 74 -4.04 -0.99 9.63
N CYS A 75 -4.55 -2.19 9.36
CA CYS A 75 -4.99 -3.11 10.42
C CYS A 75 -3.88 -3.77 11.24
N CYS A 76 -4.29 -4.30 12.39
CA CYS A 76 -3.45 -5.08 13.30
C CYS A 76 -3.61 -6.60 13.04
N GLY A 77 -2.50 -7.31 12.89
CA GLY A 77 -2.48 -8.77 12.79
C GLY A 77 -3.11 -9.34 11.50
N PRO A 78 -3.38 -10.66 11.46
CA PRO A 78 -3.98 -11.34 10.30
C PRO A 78 -5.50 -11.11 10.18
N MET A 79 -6.04 -10.05 10.79
CA MET A 79 -7.47 -9.75 10.79
C MET A 79 -8.02 -9.47 9.39
N ASP A 80 -9.35 -9.52 9.27
CA ASP A 80 -10.05 -9.29 8.00
C ASP A 80 -9.71 -7.91 7.42
N PRO A 81 -9.11 -7.84 6.22
CA PRO A 81 -8.65 -6.57 5.72
C PRO A 81 -9.77 -5.66 5.20
N THR A 82 -11.03 -6.12 5.21
CA THR A 82 -12.20 -5.42 4.64
C THR A 82 -12.47 -4.05 5.25
N SER A 83 -12.06 -3.81 6.50
CA SER A 83 -12.16 -2.51 7.16
C SER A 83 -10.84 -1.71 7.17
N CYS A 84 -9.79 -2.20 6.52
CA CYS A 84 -8.49 -1.54 6.52
C CYS A 84 -8.39 -0.49 5.42
N THR A 85 -7.47 0.44 5.63
CA THR A 85 -6.96 1.32 4.56
C THR A 85 -5.64 0.75 4.06
N ASP A 86 -5.53 0.57 2.75
CA ASP A 86 -4.27 0.29 2.06
C ASP A 86 -3.65 1.63 1.68
N LEU A 87 -2.38 1.83 2.04
CA LEU A 87 -1.60 3.03 1.75
C LEU A 87 -0.39 2.63 0.90
N VAL A 88 -0.35 3.15 -0.32
CA VAL A 88 0.77 3.03 -1.25
C VAL A 88 1.57 4.32 -1.22
N ILE A 89 2.87 4.18 -0.96
CA ILE A 89 3.83 5.28 -0.92
C ILE A 89 4.78 5.08 -2.09
N ASP A 90 4.78 6.00 -3.04
CA ASP A 90 5.76 6.03 -4.12
C ASP A 90 7.02 6.80 -3.67
N LEU A 91 8.18 6.13 -3.72
CA LEU A 91 9.47 6.73 -3.35
C LEU A 91 10.28 7.20 -4.57
N ALA A 92 9.79 6.94 -5.79
CA ALA A 92 10.31 7.53 -7.02
C ALA A 92 9.74 8.93 -7.19
N ASP A 93 8.43 9.07 -7.06
CA ASP A 93 7.73 10.34 -7.02
C ASP A 93 6.99 10.37 -5.69
N PRO A 94 7.38 11.22 -4.72
CA PRO A 94 6.84 11.24 -3.34
C PRO A 94 5.35 11.58 -3.31
N GLU A 95 4.55 10.58 -3.66
CA GLU A 95 3.11 10.62 -3.77
C GLU A 95 2.55 9.51 -2.91
N LEU A 96 1.42 9.78 -2.26
CA LEU A 96 0.73 8.81 -1.44
C LEU A 96 -0.64 8.56 -2.05
N TRP A 97 -1.00 7.29 -2.09
CA TRP A 97 -2.28 6.82 -2.60
C TRP A 97 -2.91 5.93 -1.55
N TYR A 98 -4.22 6.02 -1.38
CA TYR A 98 -4.92 5.13 -0.47
C TYR A 98 -6.23 4.65 -1.05
N CYS A 99 -6.70 3.53 -0.52
CA CYS A 99 -8.05 3.03 -0.72
C CYS A 99 -8.45 2.10 0.43
N ARG A 100 -9.72 1.73 0.46
CA ARG A 100 -10.27 0.65 1.29
C ARG A 100 -10.87 -0.43 0.40
N PRO A 101 -10.95 -1.67 0.86
CA PRO A 101 -11.75 -2.68 0.18
C PRO A 101 -13.21 -2.21 0.02
N GLY A 102 -13.72 -2.33 -1.19
CA GLY A 102 -15.07 -1.85 -1.54
C GLY A 102 -15.11 -0.46 -2.18
N ASP A 103 -14.03 0.32 -2.09
CA ASP A 103 -13.92 1.59 -2.81
C ASP A 103 -13.99 1.38 -4.33
N ASN A 104 -14.32 2.46 -5.05
CA ASN A 104 -14.38 2.45 -6.51
C ASN A 104 -13.07 2.91 -7.18
N HIS A 105 -12.26 3.71 -6.48
CA HIS A 105 -11.02 4.28 -7.03
C HIS A 105 -9.94 4.45 -5.96
N TRP A 106 -8.69 4.52 -6.41
CA TRP A 106 -7.57 4.97 -5.57
C TRP A 106 -7.59 6.48 -5.39
N VAL A 107 -7.35 6.96 -4.18
CA VAL A 107 -7.34 8.39 -3.87
C VAL A 107 -5.91 8.88 -3.69
N LYS A 108 -5.54 9.91 -4.46
CA LYS A 108 -4.24 10.59 -4.35
C LYS A 108 -4.26 11.62 -3.21
N LEU A 109 -3.44 11.44 -2.19
CA LEU A 109 -3.18 12.47 -1.20
C LEU A 109 -2.31 13.56 -1.82
N HIS A 110 -2.85 14.76 -1.96
CA HIS A 110 -2.10 15.90 -2.48
C HIS A 110 -1.02 16.33 -1.49
N GLN A 111 0.23 16.00 -1.79
CA GLN A 111 1.39 16.70 -1.24
C GLN A 111 1.70 17.87 -2.18
N GLN A 112 1.79 19.09 -1.63
CA GLN A 112 1.90 20.32 -2.42
C GLN A 112 3.04 20.24 -3.46
N PRO A 113 2.76 20.44 -4.76
CA PRO A 113 3.73 20.23 -5.84
C PRO A 113 4.95 21.19 -5.77
N TYR A 114 4.85 22.28 -5.00
CA TYR A 114 5.91 23.28 -4.86
C TYR A 114 7.14 22.79 -4.07
N GLN A 115 7.05 21.65 -3.38
CA GLN A 115 8.14 21.15 -2.52
C GLN A 115 9.28 20.47 -3.31
N TYR A 116 9.10 20.16 -4.59
CA TYR A 116 10.03 19.30 -5.35
C TYR A 116 11.10 20.02 -6.18
N ARG A 117 11.18 21.36 -6.15
CA ARG A 117 12.20 22.10 -6.91
C ARG A 117 13.62 21.95 -6.37
N ASN A 118 13.79 21.56 -5.10
CA ASN A 118 15.10 21.38 -4.47
C ASN A 118 15.37 19.88 -4.25
N PRO A 119 16.41 19.29 -4.87
CA PRO A 119 16.77 17.88 -4.69
C PRO A 119 16.99 17.47 -3.23
N ALA A 120 17.62 18.33 -2.42
CA ALA A 120 17.84 18.05 -1.00
C ALA A 120 16.53 17.95 -0.21
N HIS A 121 15.52 18.75 -0.59
CA HIS A 121 14.20 18.70 0.02
C HIS A 121 13.46 17.42 -0.38
N ARG A 122 13.56 17.02 -1.65
CA ARG A 122 13.00 15.76 -2.14
C ARG A 122 13.57 14.55 -1.41
N ASP A 123 14.89 14.49 -1.21
CA ASP A 123 15.54 13.38 -0.50
C ASP A 123 15.13 13.33 0.98
N ALA A 124 14.95 14.49 1.61
CA ALA A 124 14.40 14.57 2.97
C ALA A 124 12.96 14.03 3.05
N ILE A 125 12.09 14.38 2.09
CA ILE A 125 10.73 13.84 2.01
C ILE A 125 10.75 12.33 1.81
N ILE A 126 11.56 11.81 0.88
CA ILE A 126 11.68 10.36 0.64
C ILE A 126 12.18 9.65 1.91
N SER A 127 13.17 10.22 2.59
CA SER A 127 13.66 9.70 3.86
C SER A 127 12.55 9.63 4.92
N PHE A 128 11.71 10.66 5.00
CA PHE A 128 10.54 10.69 5.87
C PHE A 128 9.47 9.66 5.49
N LEU A 129 9.11 9.57 4.21
CA LEU A 129 8.12 8.61 3.70
C LEU A 129 8.54 7.14 3.93
N ARG A 130 9.85 6.86 3.95
CA ARG A 130 10.40 5.54 4.31
C ARG A 130 10.16 5.14 5.77
N LYS A 131 9.86 6.08 6.66
CA LYS A 131 9.64 5.80 8.08
C LYS A 131 8.20 5.46 8.44
N PHE A 132 7.27 5.57 7.48
CA PHE A 132 5.90 5.19 7.72
C PHE A 132 5.78 3.70 8.08
N THR A 133 4.97 3.44 9.10
CA THR A 133 4.50 2.13 9.55
C THR A 133 3.00 2.21 9.84
N ALA A 134 2.34 1.06 9.95
CA ALA A 134 0.91 0.98 10.19
C ALA A 134 0.63 0.17 11.45
N ILE A 135 -0.19 0.73 12.35
CA ILE A 135 -0.56 0.12 13.63
C ILE A 135 -2.01 0.49 13.92
N ASP A 136 -2.85 -0.51 14.20
CA ASP A 136 -4.19 -0.33 14.75
C ASP A 136 -5.08 0.71 14.04
N GLY A 137 -5.20 0.57 12.72
CA GLY A 137 -6.03 1.42 11.87
C GLY A 137 -5.38 2.75 11.47
N LYS A 138 -4.16 3.04 11.95
CA LYS A 138 -3.48 4.32 11.76
C LYS A 138 -2.09 4.15 11.18
N PHE A 139 -1.57 5.23 10.59
CA PHE A 139 -0.23 5.26 10.04
C PHE A 139 0.65 6.22 10.83
N TYR A 140 1.82 5.75 11.23
CA TYR A 140 2.73 6.47 12.11
C TYR A 140 4.06 6.72 11.42
N THR A 141 4.69 7.85 11.73
CA THR A 141 6.02 8.19 11.24
C THR A 141 6.79 8.98 12.31
N GLU A 142 8.09 8.75 12.38
CA GLU A 142 8.98 9.48 13.29
C GLU A 142 9.40 10.82 12.65
N LEU A 143 9.17 11.91 13.38
CA LEU A 143 9.62 13.25 13.05
C LEU A 143 11.04 13.49 13.61
N HIS A 144 11.77 14.43 13.02
CA HIS A 144 13.17 14.73 13.34
C HIS A 144 13.48 15.07 14.82
N THR A 145 12.46 15.30 15.66
CA THR A 145 12.58 15.71 17.06
C THR A 145 12.15 14.62 18.05
N GLY A 146 12.05 13.35 17.64
CA GLY A 146 11.55 12.26 18.49
C GLY A 146 10.02 12.30 18.70
N ASN A 147 9.33 13.19 18.00
CA ASN A 147 7.87 13.23 17.96
C ASN A 147 7.35 12.22 16.94
N VAL A 148 6.15 11.69 17.18
CA VAL A 148 5.49 10.77 16.24
C VAL A 148 4.35 11.52 15.55
N GLY A 149 4.36 11.55 14.23
CA GLY A 149 3.24 12.01 13.41
C GLY A 149 2.27 10.85 13.14
N VAL A 150 0.98 11.17 13.10
CA VAL A 150 -0.09 10.22 12.75
C VAL A 150 -0.81 10.70 11.51
N LEU A 151 -0.96 9.82 10.52
CA LEU A 151 -1.83 10.00 9.37
C LEU A 151 -3.07 9.13 9.57
N GLU A 152 -4.23 9.79 9.64
CA GLU A 152 -5.53 9.17 9.80
C GLU A 152 -6.40 9.50 8.59
N PHE A 153 -7.21 8.53 8.17
CA PHE A 153 -8.14 8.68 7.07
C PHE A 153 -9.56 8.76 7.63
N SER A 154 -10.26 9.86 7.40
CA SER A 154 -11.66 9.99 7.80
C SER A 154 -12.51 8.89 7.15
N PRO A 155 -13.45 8.26 7.87
CA PRO A 155 -14.45 7.43 7.22
C PRO A 155 -15.19 8.29 6.19
N GLU A 156 -15.54 7.72 5.04
CA GLU A 156 -16.48 8.40 4.14
C GLU A 156 -17.76 8.61 4.94
N VAL A 157 -18.19 9.87 5.04
CA VAL A 157 -19.53 10.17 5.53
C VAL A 157 -20.46 9.52 4.52
N ALA A 158 -21.15 8.46 4.93
CA ALA A 158 -22.27 7.96 4.16
C ALA A 158 -23.24 9.13 4.00
N GLU A 159 -23.25 9.76 2.83
CA GLU A 159 -24.31 10.70 2.48
C GLU A 159 -25.60 9.87 2.45
N GLY A 160 -26.31 9.90 3.57
CA GLY A 160 -27.68 9.43 3.63
C GLY A 160 -28.54 10.40 2.84
N ASN A 161 -29.04 9.93 1.69
CA ASN A 161 -30.38 10.21 1.18
C ASN A 161 -30.74 9.26 0.03
#